data_AF-A0A9P3IYB7-F1
#
_entry.id   AF-A0A9P3IYB7-F1
#
_cell.length_a   1.000
_cell.length_b   1.000
_cell.length_c   1.000
_cell.angle_alpha   90.00
_cell.angle_beta   90.00
_cell.angle_gamma   90.00
#
_symmetry.space_group_name_H-M   'P 1'
#
loop_
_entity.id
_entity.type
_entity.pdbx_description
1 polymer ?
#
loop_
_entity_poly.entity_id
_entity_poly.type
_entity_poly.pdbx_seq_one_letter_code
_entity_poly.pdbx_strand_id
1 'polypeptide(L)'
;MLSLAVTAASVLSILPLRATWQATATPTVEPPTVRSAARSLRQHLRPLQAAHGVQRSTPLSRGAPPETPAPPGPPATPGPLARRRSALRLQTAPPLPGRGLQPPLAPNGGGVGNLNVAVARTVARTVARRPSGIASVITRESHGGQATTLAAAAAAEAIGIVPRWGPWCSDERCNVMHRPIGVFALWYGVFSDAQKQTIRSFVASLSPNDDAAVTVPLWWNINRRYYDAGGNHISPIVTWGGDLEDRTYSKGKVLLMTHVQDLLAAAIKTQQFPYDPAAVYFVISDELVTQKWTNKSTAEKFCTHFCGWHEHSWADSYGSYVYSWIGNAKLICPDSCIPNAIRSAPSQSPTGDPGIDALVSVFAHELAEAASNPYLSTWYDNEGYENADKCAWKFDPILQDASDIKHNLVGVNGAKFLVQQNWDLETGSCKLTLPPPPPSPLAPPPPPPSPPPPPSPPSPPPSPPPPPSPPPPPPSPPPPPPKRVPRSKKPPGNSIGDFFRRIFKPGGH
;
A
#
# COMPACT_ATOMS: atom_id res chain seq x y z
N MET A 1 48.41 0.05 -39.83
CA MET A 1 48.33 -0.14 -41.30
C MET A 1 46.87 -0.30 -41.68
N LEU A 2 46.35 0.72 -42.37
CA LEU A 2 45.31 0.74 -43.43
C LEU A 2 44.05 -0.14 -43.26
N SER A 3 42.82 0.41 -43.17
CA SER A 3 42.02 1.12 -44.20
C SER A 3 41.48 0.16 -45.28
N LEU A 4 40.27 0.22 -45.86
CA LEU A 4 39.21 1.23 -46.12
C LEU A 4 37.86 0.46 -46.20
N ALA A 5 36.68 0.93 -45.79
CA ALA A 5 35.86 2.08 -46.21
C ALA A 5 35.14 1.93 -47.58
N VAL A 6 33.83 2.23 -47.61
CA VAL A 6 33.00 2.97 -48.61
C VAL A 6 31.50 2.73 -48.23
N THR A 7 30.77 3.62 -47.54
CA THR A 7 30.06 4.88 -47.90
C THR A 7 28.97 4.79 -48.97
N ALA A 8 27.72 5.15 -48.61
CA ALA A 8 26.95 6.24 -49.23
C ALA A 8 25.66 6.58 -48.44
N ALA A 9 25.36 7.88 -48.37
CA ALA A 9 24.26 8.52 -47.64
C ALA A 9 23.30 9.23 -48.62
N SER A 10 22.08 9.55 -48.16
CA SER A 10 21.19 10.69 -48.58
C SER A 10 19.96 10.65 -47.63
N VAL A 11 19.75 11.55 -46.66
CA VAL A 11 19.30 12.97 -46.70
C VAL A 11 17.94 13.18 -47.39
N LEU A 12 16.87 13.40 -46.60
CA LEU A 12 15.98 14.57 -46.73
C LEU A 12 15.14 14.80 -45.46
N SER A 13 15.01 16.08 -45.11
CA SER A 13 14.50 16.69 -43.88
C SER A 13 13.00 16.98 -43.92
N ILE A 14 12.27 16.91 -42.79
CA ILE A 14 11.10 17.76 -42.46
C ILE A 14 11.07 18.06 -40.94
N LEU A 15 10.73 19.32 -40.62
CA LEU A 15 10.91 20.12 -39.39
C LEU A 15 9.97 19.80 -38.20
N PRO A 16 10.30 20.25 -36.96
CA PRO A 16 9.33 20.49 -35.89
C PRO A 16 8.88 21.97 -35.83
N LEU A 17 7.57 22.20 -35.68
CA LEU A 17 6.96 23.51 -35.40
C LEU A 17 7.25 23.94 -33.95
N ARG A 18 7.99 25.04 -33.80
CA ARG A 18 8.04 25.86 -32.57
C ARG A 18 6.96 26.94 -32.67
N ALA A 19 6.08 27.02 -31.66
CA ALA A 19 5.21 28.18 -31.47
C ALA A 19 5.96 29.25 -30.67
N THR A 20 6.23 30.38 -31.33
CA THR A 20 6.75 31.62 -30.75
C THR A 20 5.58 32.49 -30.29
N TRP A 21 5.60 32.96 -29.05
CA TRP A 21 4.87 34.16 -28.62
C TRP A 21 5.90 35.28 -28.44
N GLN A 22 5.85 36.28 -29.31
CA GLN A 22 6.56 37.54 -29.17
C GLN A 22 5.58 38.62 -28.71
N ALA A 23 6.02 39.36 -27.70
CA ALA A 23 5.42 40.59 -27.23
C ALA A 23 5.61 41.73 -28.25
N THR A 24 4.57 42.55 -28.41
CA THR A 24 4.66 43.87 -29.03
C THR A 24 4.18 44.91 -28.02
N ALA A 25 4.99 45.94 -27.81
CA ALA A 25 4.76 47.04 -26.89
C ALA A 25 4.36 48.33 -27.62
N THR A 26 3.81 49.25 -26.81
CA THR A 26 3.64 50.72 -26.95
C THR A 26 2.31 51.24 -27.54
N PRO A 27 1.83 52.47 -27.17
CA PRO A 27 2.37 53.46 -26.22
C PRO A 27 1.40 53.99 -25.12
N THR A 28 2.04 54.65 -24.16
CA THR A 28 1.66 55.61 -23.10
C THR A 28 0.36 56.42 -23.21
N VAL A 29 -0.35 56.57 -22.07
CA VAL A 29 -1.02 57.83 -21.62
C VAL A 29 -0.91 57.95 -20.08
N GLU A 30 -0.43 59.11 -19.62
CA GLU A 30 -0.26 59.55 -18.23
C GLU A 30 -1.58 59.98 -17.53
N PRO A 31 -1.59 60.16 -16.18
CA PRO A 31 -2.78 60.43 -15.38
C PRO A 31 -2.98 61.94 -15.07
N PRO A 32 -4.17 62.37 -14.59
CA PRO A 32 -4.32 63.68 -13.98
C PRO A 32 -4.01 63.67 -12.47
N THR A 33 -3.08 64.54 -12.08
CA THR A 33 -2.88 65.14 -10.74
C THR A 33 -4.15 65.90 -10.26
N VAL A 34 -4.45 66.11 -8.96
CA VAL A 34 -3.94 67.20 -8.09
C VAL A 34 -4.67 67.22 -6.70
N ARG A 35 -3.91 67.39 -5.59
CA ARG A 35 -4.20 67.98 -4.22
C ARG A 35 -5.25 67.28 -3.32
N SER A 36 -5.16 67.23 -1.98
CA SER A 36 -4.32 67.73 -0.87
C SER A 36 -4.48 66.71 0.30
N ALA A 37 -3.68 66.57 1.36
CA ALA A 37 -3.13 67.55 2.26
C ALA A 37 -2.01 66.91 3.13
N ALA A 38 -1.10 67.76 3.60
CA ALA A 38 -0.04 67.45 4.55
C ALA A 38 -0.59 67.17 5.97
N ARG A 39 0.15 66.41 6.78
CA ARG A 39 0.92 66.89 7.97
C ARG A 39 1.14 65.77 9.02
N SER A 40 2.38 65.69 9.54
CA SER A 40 2.82 65.01 10.79
C SER A 40 2.82 63.48 10.83
N LEU A 41 3.76 62.76 11.45
CA LEU A 41 5.02 63.07 12.15
C LEU A 41 5.82 61.74 12.24
N ARG A 42 7.14 61.89 12.34
CA ARG A 42 8.24 60.94 12.58
C ARG A 42 7.89 59.89 13.68
N GLN A 43 8.53 58.72 13.84
CA GLN A 43 9.97 58.45 14.04
C GLN A 43 10.06 56.96 14.51
N HIS A 44 10.84 56.02 13.95
CA HIS A 44 12.17 55.61 14.44
C HIS A 44 12.64 54.35 13.69
N LEU A 45 13.79 54.38 13.00
CA LEU A 45 14.73 53.26 12.85
C LEU A 45 16.12 53.85 12.55
N ARG A 46 17.14 53.49 13.34
CA ARG A 46 18.57 53.71 13.07
C ARG A 46 19.31 52.37 13.16
N PRO A 47 20.27 52.08 12.27
CA PRO A 47 21.30 51.08 12.48
C PRO A 47 22.65 51.75 12.85
N LEU A 48 23.57 50.99 13.48
CA LEU A 48 24.96 51.40 13.71
C LEU A 48 25.92 50.35 13.14
N GLN A 49 26.93 50.82 12.39
CA GLN A 49 28.08 50.08 11.89
C GLN A 49 29.37 50.52 12.63
N ALA A 50 30.19 49.50 12.93
CA ALA A 50 31.66 49.37 13.00
C ALA A 50 32.61 50.57 13.24
N ALA A 51 33.64 50.31 14.07
CA ALA A 51 35.00 50.85 13.92
C ALA A 51 36.06 49.89 14.50
N HIS A 52 37.16 49.70 13.74
CA HIS A 52 38.39 48.97 14.08
C HIS A 52 39.46 49.90 14.67
N GLY A 53 40.38 49.37 15.48
CA GLY A 53 41.64 50.01 15.90
C GLY A 53 42.67 48.99 16.42
N VAL A 54 43.95 49.15 16.04
CA VAL A 54 45.03 48.14 15.98
C VAL A 54 46.20 48.47 16.95
N GLN A 55 46.81 47.41 17.55
CA GLN A 55 48.19 47.12 18.08
C GLN A 55 49.15 48.24 18.58
N ARG A 56 50.08 48.09 19.58
CA ARG A 56 51.17 47.12 19.96
C ARG A 56 51.66 47.54 21.39
N SER A 57 52.25 46.76 22.32
CA SER A 57 53.58 46.09 22.34
C SER A 57 53.85 45.28 23.65
N THR A 58 54.70 44.24 23.53
CA THR A 58 55.32 43.19 24.43
C THR A 58 56.21 43.68 25.61
N PRO A 59 56.76 42.84 26.57
CA PRO A 59 57.34 41.47 26.40
C PRO A 59 57.27 40.38 27.53
N LEU A 60 57.68 39.17 27.08
CA LEU A 60 58.05 37.84 27.65
C LEU A 60 58.48 37.64 29.13
N SER A 61 58.07 36.50 29.74
CA SER A 61 58.98 35.41 30.20
C SER A 61 58.23 34.11 30.62
N ARG A 62 58.97 32.99 30.65
CA ARG A 62 58.59 31.55 30.67
C ARG A 62 58.27 30.95 32.06
N GLY A 63 57.50 29.85 32.11
CA GLY A 63 57.69 28.77 33.10
C GLY A 63 56.49 27.85 33.44
N ALA A 64 56.54 26.59 32.96
CA ALA A 64 56.08 25.31 33.57
C ALA A 64 54.57 25.04 33.90
N PRO A 65 54.13 23.75 33.97
CA PRO A 65 52.79 23.28 33.58
C PRO A 65 51.78 23.09 34.74
N PRO A 66 50.46 22.94 34.45
CA PRO A 66 49.45 22.67 35.47
C PRO A 66 49.27 21.17 35.79
N GLU A 67 49.18 20.88 37.09
CA GLU A 67 48.82 19.59 37.70
C GLU A 67 47.33 19.24 37.51
N THR A 68 47.07 17.94 37.34
CA THR A 68 45.75 17.28 37.36
C THR A 68 45.25 17.02 38.79
N PRO A 69 43.96 17.25 39.10
CA PRO A 69 43.32 16.66 40.28
C PRO A 69 42.59 15.33 39.99
N ALA A 70 42.70 14.41 40.95
CA ALA A 70 42.19 13.04 41.00
C ALA A 70 40.66 12.93 41.26
N PRO A 71 40.03 11.76 41.00
CA PRO A 71 38.57 11.57 41.04
C PRO A 71 37.99 11.34 42.45
N PRO A 72 36.67 11.56 42.65
CA PRO A 72 35.98 11.34 43.92
C PRO A 72 35.66 9.85 44.18
N GLY A 73 35.77 9.45 45.45
CA GLY A 73 35.58 8.07 45.94
C GLY A 73 34.13 7.60 46.09
N PRO A 74 33.91 6.30 46.36
CA PRO A 74 32.61 5.64 46.30
C PRO A 74 31.78 5.74 47.60
N PRO A 75 30.43 5.73 47.53
CA PRO A 75 29.58 5.55 48.71
C PRO A 75 29.30 4.08 49.05
N ALA A 76 29.04 3.86 50.34
CA ALA A 76 29.08 2.59 51.08
C ALA A 76 27.87 1.65 50.90
N THR A 77 28.14 0.35 51.05
CA THR A 77 27.19 -0.77 51.22
C THR A 77 26.53 -0.80 52.62
N PRO A 78 25.25 -1.20 52.76
CA PRO A 78 24.66 -1.55 54.06
C PRO A 78 24.73 -3.06 54.35
N GLY A 79 25.15 -3.40 55.57
CA GLY A 79 25.03 -4.73 56.20
C GLY A 79 23.71 -4.91 56.99
N PRO A 80 23.48 -6.10 57.59
CA PRO A 80 22.14 -6.69 57.73
C PRO A 80 21.42 -6.32 59.04
N LEU A 81 20.08 -6.22 58.99
CA LEU A 81 19.23 -6.04 60.16
C LEU A 81 18.51 -7.33 60.56
N ALA A 82 18.56 -7.59 61.87
CA ALA A 82 18.10 -8.77 62.57
C ALA A 82 16.57 -8.84 62.74
N ARG A 83 16.09 -10.08 62.85
CA ARG A 83 14.72 -10.47 63.21
C ARG A 83 14.31 -9.93 64.59
N ARG A 84 13.10 -9.39 64.69
CA ARG A 84 12.22 -9.56 65.87
C ARG A 84 10.78 -9.82 65.44
N ARG A 85 10.22 -10.90 65.99
CA ARG A 85 8.78 -11.20 66.02
C ARG A 85 8.13 -10.36 67.12
N SER A 86 6.92 -9.87 66.89
CA SER A 86 5.84 -9.90 67.88
C SER A 86 4.50 -9.49 67.26
N ALA A 87 3.45 -10.08 67.82
CA ALA A 87 2.09 -10.19 67.32
C ALA A 87 1.28 -8.90 67.37
N LEU A 88 0.23 -8.82 66.54
CA LEU A 88 -0.87 -7.87 66.72
C LEU A 88 -2.20 -8.55 66.41
N ARG A 89 -3.14 -8.49 67.36
CA ARG A 89 -4.52 -8.94 67.24
C ARG A 89 -5.45 -7.72 67.46
N LEU A 90 -6.28 -7.49 66.44
CA LEU A 90 -7.66 -6.97 66.40
C LEU A 90 -8.08 -5.55 66.86
N GLN A 91 -8.90 -4.97 65.97
CA GLN A 91 -9.99 -3.96 66.07
C GLN A 91 -9.61 -2.48 65.96
N THR A 92 -10.31 -1.58 65.26
CA THR A 92 -11.43 -1.56 64.29
C THR A 92 -11.48 -0.12 63.73
N ALA A 93 -11.77 0.10 62.44
CA ALA A 93 -12.18 1.42 61.92
C ALA A 93 -13.11 1.29 60.68
N PRO A 94 -14.08 2.21 60.49
CA PRO A 94 -15.21 2.13 59.54
C PRO A 94 -14.88 2.53 58.08
N PRO A 95 -15.79 2.31 57.09
CA PRO A 95 -15.44 2.19 55.68
C PRO A 95 -15.42 3.52 54.92
N LEU A 96 -14.53 3.63 53.93
CA LEU A 96 -14.51 4.68 52.91
C LEU A 96 -15.01 4.12 51.56
N PRO A 97 -15.68 4.95 50.74
CA PRO A 97 -16.48 4.49 49.59
C PRO A 97 -15.62 4.13 48.37
N GLY A 98 -16.00 3.05 47.71
CA GLY A 98 -15.37 2.54 46.48
C GLY A 98 -15.60 3.43 45.27
N ARG A 99 -14.54 3.69 44.52
CA ARG A 99 -14.61 4.16 43.13
C ARG A 99 -14.64 2.95 42.21
N GLY A 100 -15.83 2.67 41.66
CA GLY A 100 -15.99 1.79 40.51
C GLY A 100 -15.47 2.47 39.25
N LEU A 101 -14.61 1.78 38.51
CA LEU A 101 -14.30 2.10 37.13
C LEU A 101 -15.47 1.60 36.28
N GLN A 102 -16.19 2.53 35.65
CA GLN A 102 -17.22 2.23 34.65
C GLN A 102 -16.59 2.15 33.25
N PRO A 103 -17.00 1.19 32.39
CA PRO A 103 -16.65 1.17 30.98
C PRO A 103 -17.43 2.23 30.18
N PRO A 104 -16.89 2.75 29.06
CA PRO A 104 -17.58 3.74 28.24
C PRO A 104 -18.77 3.14 27.46
N LEU A 105 -19.79 3.99 27.31
CA LEU A 105 -21.12 3.75 26.74
C LEU A 105 -21.08 3.58 25.21
N ALA A 106 -21.77 2.55 24.71
CA ALA A 106 -22.15 2.40 23.30
C ALA A 106 -23.32 3.33 22.93
N PRO A 107 -23.44 3.78 21.67
CA PRO A 107 -24.59 4.56 21.22
C PRO A 107 -25.82 3.67 20.94
N ASN A 108 -26.99 4.15 21.35
CA ASN A 108 -28.29 3.51 21.21
C ASN A 108 -28.75 3.39 19.74
N GLY A 109 -29.18 2.19 19.35
CA GLY A 109 -30.07 1.92 18.22
C GLY A 109 -31.30 1.15 18.71
N GLY A 110 -32.49 1.56 18.27
CA GLY A 110 -33.80 1.13 18.73
C GLY A 110 -34.10 -0.37 18.59
N GLY A 111 -35.01 -0.85 19.45
CA GLY A 111 -35.13 -2.25 19.82
C GLY A 111 -36.07 -3.14 19.00
N VAL A 112 -35.99 -4.43 19.34
CA VAL A 112 -37.00 -5.48 19.22
C VAL A 112 -36.65 -6.46 20.34
N GLY A 113 -37.44 -6.58 21.41
CA GLY A 113 -38.53 -7.56 21.50
C GLY A 113 -38.15 -8.73 22.41
N ASN A 114 -38.65 -8.70 23.64
CA ASN A 114 -38.52 -9.75 24.66
C ASN A 114 -39.05 -11.11 24.17
N LEU A 115 -38.17 -12.06 23.81
CA LEU A 115 -38.57 -13.47 23.61
C LEU A 115 -37.55 -14.52 24.09
N ASN A 116 -36.38 -14.13 24.64
CA ASN A 116 -35.29 -15.09 24.92
C ASN A 116 -35.11 -15.49 26.39
N VAL A 117 -35.91 -14.96 27.33
CA VAL A 117 -35.76 -15.29 28.77
C VAL A 117 -36.43 -16.63 29.14
N ALA A 118 -37.39 -17.11 28.34
CA ALA A 118 -38.12 -18.35 28.62
C ALA A 118 -37.36 -19.61 28.16
N VAL A 119 -36.56 -19.54 27.08
CA VAL A 119 -35.82 -20.70 26.55
C VAL A 119 -34.57 -21.01 27.39
N ALA A 120 -33.91 -19.98 27.93
CA ALA A 120 -32.70 -20.14 28.76
C ALA A 120 -32.94 -20.89 30.08
N ARG A 121 -34.15 -20.85 30.64
CA ARG A 121 -34.47 -21.57 31.89
C ARG A 121 -34.75 -23.06 31.71
N THR A 122 -35.07 -23.51 30.49
CA THR A 122 -35.36 -24.92 30.23
C THR A 122 -34.09 -25.74 29.95
N VAL A 123 -33.08 -25.13 29.31
CA VAL A 123 -31.82 -25.81 28.99
C VAL A 123 -30.92 -26.00 30.23
N ALA A 124 -30.92 -25.04 31.16
CA ALA A 124 -30.13 -25.11 32.39
C ALA A 124 -30.55 -26.24 33.35
N ARG A 125 -31.78 -26.77 33.22
CA ARG A 125 -32.26 -27.90 34.04
C ARG A 125 -31.90 -29.27 33.47
N THR A 126 -31.56 -29.37 32.18
CA THR A 126 -31.26 -30.65 31.51
C THR A 126 -29.77 -31.03 31.59
N VAL A 127 -28.87 -30.06 31.75
CA VAL A 127 -27.41 -30.31 31.79
C VAL A 127 -26.90 -30.73 33.19
N ALA A 128 -27.70 -30.57 34.24
CA ALA A 128 -27.30 -30.92 35.62
C ALA A 128 -27.52 -32.39 36.01
N ARG A 129 -27.89 -33.29 35.08
CA ARG A 129 -28.09 -34.72 35.37
C ARG A 129 -27.49 -35.62 34.28
N ARG A 130 -26.17 -35.84 34.35
CA ARG A 130 -25.42 -37.09 34.06
C ARG A 130 -23.98 -36.78 33.62
N PRO A 131 -22.96 -36.99 34.45
CA PRO A 131 -21.57 -37.00 34.00
C PRO A 131 -21.19 -38.45 33.69
N SER A 132 -21.16 -38.85 32.41
CA SER A 132 -20.39 -39.99 31.86
C SER A 132 -20.84 -40.28 30.43
N GLY A 133 -19.93 -40.18 29.46
CA GLY A 133 -20.08 -40.82 28.15
C GLY A 133 -20.13 -39.90 26.94
N ILE A 134 -19.04 -39.20 26.63
CA ILE A 134 -18.68 -38.85 25.24
C ILE A 134 -17.15 -39.00 25.11
N ALA A 135 -16.69 -40.24 25.17
CA ALA A 135 -15.31 -40.63 24.86
C ALA A 135 -15.36 -41.98 24.14
N SER A 136 -16.00 -42.02 22.97
CA SER A 136 -15.77 -43.04 21.96
C SER A 136 -16.61 -42.70 20.74
N VAL A 137 -15.93 -42.34 19.65
CA VAL A 137 -16.26 -42.52 18.23
C VAL A 137 -15.49 -41.41 17.51
N ILE A 138 -14.19 -41.62 17.25
CA ILE A 138 -13.52 -41.34 15.96
C ILE A 138 -12.24 -42.20 15.95
N THR A 139 -12.28 -43.37 15.32
CA THR A 139 -11.07 -43.99 14.76
C THR A 139 -11.36 -44.42 13.32
N ARG A 140 -10.37 -44.12 12.46
CA ARG A 140 -10.20 -44.51 11.04
C ARG A 140 -11.10 -43.82 10.01
N GLU A 141 -10.56 -42.80 9.33
CA GLU A 141 -9.97 -42.96 8.00
C GLU A 141 -9.12 -41.73 7.62
N SER A 142 -8.08 -41.98 6.84
CA SER A 142 -6.99 -41.09 6.46
C SER A 142 -7.34 -40.09 5.34
N HIS A 143 -6.66 -38.94 5.36
CA HIS A 143 -6.62 -37.83 4.39
C HIS A 143 -7.67 -36.70 4.61
N GLY A 144 -7.32 -35.70 5.43
CA GLY A 144 -8.13 -34.48 5.54
C GLY A 144 -7.85 -33.56 6.75
N GLY A 145 -6.58 -33.39 7.15
CA GLY A 145 -6.23 -32.71 8.41
C GLY A 145 -6.58 -31.21 8.51
N GLN A 146 -6.85 -30.50 7.41
CA GLN A 146 -7.23 -29.07 7.41
C GLN A 146 -8.76 -28.85 7.43
N ALA A 147 -9.54 -29.75 6.85
CA ALA A 147 -11.01 -29.62 6.82
C ALA A 147 -11.62 -29.87 8.21
N THR A 148 -11.02 -30.77 8.99
CA THR A 148 -11.48 -31.12 10.34
C THR A 148 -11.23 -30.02 11.38
N THR A 149 -10.20 -29.19 11.20
CA THR A 149 -9.90 -28.07 12.11
C THR A 149 -10.80 -26.86 11.86
N LEU A 150 -11.10 -26.56 10.59
CA LEU A 150 -12.05 -25.50 10.21
C LEU A 150 -13.48 -25.85 10.64
N ALA A 151 -13.90 -27.11 10.49
CA ALA A 151 -15.21 -27.58 10.95
C ALA A 151 -15.34 -27.53 12.49
N ALA A 152 -14.26 -27.82 13.23
CA ALA A 152 -14.25 -27.72 14.68
C ALA A 152 -14.28 -26.27 15.19
N ALA A 153 -13.58 -25.34 14.51
CA ALA A 153 -13.65 -23.91 14.81
C ALA A 153 -15.04 -23.34 14.52
N ALA A 154 -15.61 -23.64 13.36
CA ALA A 154 -16.99 -23.24 13.00
C ALA A 154 -18.05 -23.85 13.94
N ALA A 155 -17.84 -25.08 14.42
CA ALA A 155 -18.70 -25.69 15.42
C ALA A 155 -18.56 -25.00 16.79
N ALA A 156 -17.35 -24.62 17.21
CA ALA A 156 -17.14 -23.88 18.47
C ALA A 156 -17.73 -22.46 18.42
N GLU A 157 -17.72 -21.81 17.25
CA GLU A 157 -18.39 -20.54 16.96
C GLU A 157 -19.93 -20.67 17.05
N ALA A 158 -20.50 -21.73 16.51
CA ALA A 158 -21.95 -21.97 16.53
C ALA A 158 -22.51 -22.20 17.95
N ILE A 159 -21.67 -22.59 18.91
CA ILE A 159 -22.04 -22.85 20.31
C ILE A 159 -21.77 -21.61 21.20
N GLY A 160 -21.22 -20.53 20.65
CA GLY A 160 -20.95 -19.27 21.38
C GLY A 160 -19.86 -19.39 22.46
N ILE A 161 -18.94 -20.36 22.30
CA ILE A 161 -17.86 -20.63 23.27
C ILE A 161 -16.59 -19.80 22.93
N VAL A 162 -16.49 -19.28 21.69
CA VAL A 162 -15.36 -18.47 21.21
C VAL A 162 -15.90 -17.13 20.68
N PRO A 163 -15.27 -15.97 20.99
CA PRO A 163 -15.62 -14.70 20.35
C PRO A 163 -15.56 -14.84 18.83
N ARG A 164 -16.57 -14.32 18.12
CA ARG A 164 -16.65 -14.34 16.65
C ARG A 164 -15.39 -13.68 16.08
N TRP A 165 -14.54 -14.48 15.46
CA TRP A 165 -13.35 -14.03 14.75
C TRP A 165 -13.51 -14.38 13.28
N GLY A 166 -14.29 -13.54 12.61
CA GLY A 166 -14.63 -13.63 11.20
C GLY A 166 -15.00 -12.25 10.70
N PRO A 167 -15.34 -12.08 9.41
CA PRO A 167 -15.88 -10.83 8.95
C PRO A 167 -17.12 -10.46 9.79
N TRP A 168 -17.15 -9.23 10.30
CA TRP A 168 -18.23 -8.72 11.16
C TRP A 168 -19.51 -8.45 10.38
N CYS A 169 -19.35 -8.20 9.09
CA CYS A 169 -20.38 -8.20 8.09
C CYS A 169 -20.59 -9.61 7.52
N SER A 170 -21.70 -9.82 6.80
CA SER A 170 -21.98 -11.07 6.09
C SER A 170 -22.53 -10.81 4.69
N ASP A 171 -22.35 -9.60 4.18
CA ASP A 171 -22.88 -9.12 2.92
C ASP A 171 -21.79 -8.41 2.10
N GLU A 172 -22.19 -7.78 0.99
CA GLU A 172 -21.30 -7.06 0.07
C GLU A 172 -20.51 -5.89 0.72
N ARG A 173 -20.81 -5.54 1.98
CA ARG A 173 -20.02 -4.56 2.76
C ARG A 173 -18.75 -5.17 3.36
N CYS A 174 -18.62 -6.51 3.33
CA CYS A 174 -17.36 -7.18 3.61
C CYS A 174 -16.44 -7.06 2.42
N ASN A 175 -15.47 -6.17 2.52
CA ASN A 175 -14.52 -5.95 1.46
C ASN A 175 -13.12 -6.10 2.02
N VAL A 176 -12.27 -6.78 1.27
CA VAL A 176 -10.82 -6.74 1.43
C VAL A 176 -10.21 -6.26 0.13
N MET A 177 -8.97 -5.78 0.17
CA MET A 177 -8.27 -5.31 -1.02
C MET A 177 -7.73 -6.50 -1.84
N HIS A 178 -8.62 -7.20 -2.56
CA HIS A 178 -8.30 -8.42 -3.32
C HIS A 178 -7.68 -8.15 -4.72
N ARG A 179 -7.88 -6.96 -5.28
CA ARG A 179 -7.21 -6.50 -6.52
C ARG A 179 -5.79 -6.00 -6.21
N PRO A 180 -4.86 -5.96 -7.19
CA PRO A 180 -3.52 -5.41 -6.98
C PRO A 180 -3.57 -4.05 -6.29
N ILE A 181 -2.80 -3.91 -5.21
CA ILE A 181 -2.86 -2.75 -4.33
C ILE A 181 -1.82 -1.71 -4.77
N GLY A 182 -2.29 -0.53 -5.15
CA GLY A 182 -1.43 0.64 -5.38
C GLY A 182 -1.17 1.40 -4.07
N VAL A 183 0.07 1.78 -3.81
CA VAL A 183 0.42 2.67 -2.69
C VAL A 183 0.85 4.02 -3.25
N PHE A 184 0.12 5.09 -2.92
CA PHE A 184 0.50 6.46 -3.26
C PHE A 184 0.89 7.20 -1.99
N ALA A 185 2.00 7.94 -2.01
CA ALA A 185 2.48 8.65 -0.83
C ALA A 185 2.59 10.15 -1.07
N LEU A 186 1.86 10.93 -0.27
CA LEU A 186 2.06 12.35 -0.09
C LEU A 186 3.02 12.57 1.08
N TRP A 187 4.25 12.97 0.78
CA TRP A 187 5.28 13.32 1.76
C TRP A 187 5.02 14.71 2.31
N TYR A 188 4.49 14.79 3.53
CA TYR A 188 4.11 16.03 4.18
C TYR A 188 5.25 16.51 5.10
N GLY A 189 6.02 17.48 4.62
CA GLY A 189 7.23 17.97 5.25
C GLY A 189 8.49 17.68 4.42
N VAL A 190 9.65 17.72 5.08
CA VAL A 190 10.96 17.60 4.43
C VAL A 190 11.53 16.21 4.69
N PHE A 191 11.60 15.41 3.62
CA PHE A 191 12.22 14.08 3.63
C PHE A 191 13.40 14.04 2.67
N SER A 192 14.48 13.37 3.07
CA SER A 192 15.57 13.04 2.16
C SER A 192 15.16 11.90 1.22
N ASP A 193 15.86 11.76 0.09
CA ASP A 193 15.57 10.69 -0.85
C ASP A 193 15.84 9.31 -0.24
N ALA A 194 16.84 9.20 0.65
CA ALA A 194 17.11 7.97 1.39
C ALA A 194 15.93 7.57 2.28
N GLN A 195 15.33 8.53 3.01
CA GLN A 195 14.18 8.27 3.87
C GLN A 195 12.97 7.78 3.06
N LYS A 196 12.68 8.42 1.92
CA LYS A 196 11.61 7.98 1.01
C LYS A 196 11.90 6.60 0.44
N GLN A 197 13.14 6.37 0.03
CA GLN A 197 13.58 5.11 -0.54
C GLN A 197 13.41 3.93 0.43
N THR A 198 13.56 4.14 1.74
CA THR A 198 13.31 3.08 2.73
C THR A 198 11.88 2.56 2.66
N ILE A 199 10.87 3.44 2.63
CA ILE A 199 9.45 3.03 2.53
C ILE A 199 9.16 2.43 1.15
N ARG A 200 9.68 3.02 0.06
CA ARG A 200 9.55 2.45 -1.29
C ARG A 200 10.12 1.04 -1.38
N SER A 201 11.28 0.81 -0.74
CA SER A 201 11.95 -0.50 -0.72
C SER A 201 11.14 -1.52 0.07
N PHE A 202 10.48 -1.11 1.16
CA PHE A 202 9.55 -1.97 1.87
C PHE A 202 8.37 -2.39 0.98
N VAL A 203 7.71 -1.44 0.31
CA VAL A 203 6.59 -1.73 -0.61
C VAL A 203 7.02 -2.63 -1.77
N ALA A 204 8.18 -2.36 -2.37
CA ALA A 204 8.75 -3.21 -3.43
C ALA A 204 9.08 -4.64 -2.96
N SER A 205 9.14 -4.87 -1.64
CA SER A 205 9.42 -6.18 -1.04
C SER A 205 8.16 -6.96 -0.62
N LEU A 206 6.95 -6.40 -0.73
CA LEU A 206 5.71 -7.07 -0.29
C LEU A 206 5.23 -8.15 -1.26
N SER A 207 5.39 -7.91 -2.56
CA SER A 207 4.92 -8.81 -3.61
C SER A 207 5.74 -10.11 -3.65
N PRO A 208 5.17 -11.24 -4.14
CA PRO A 208 5.88 -12.51 -4.27
C PRO A 208 7.26 -12.37 -4.92
N ASN A 209 8.24 -13.05 -4.34
CA ASN A 209 9.62 -13.03 -4.77
C ASN A 209 10.19 -14.46 -4.68
N ASP A 210 10.92 -14.89 -5.71
CA ASP A 210 11.52 -16.23 -5.77
C ASP A 210 12.84 -16.33 -4.98
N ASP A 211 13.42 -15.20 -4.58
CA ASP A 211 14.60 -15.16 -3.72
C ASP A 211 14.23 -15.49 -2.28
N ALA A 212 14.65 -16.67 -1.81
CA ALA A 212 14.41 -17.13 -0.44
C ALA A 212 15.05 -16.24 0.64
N ALA A 213 16.00 -15.37 0.28
CA ALA A 213 16.55 -14.37 1.20
C ALA A 213 15.57 -13.21 1.46
N VAL A 214 14.58 -12.99 0.60
CA VAL A 214 13.57 -11.95 0.74
C VAL A 214 12.38 -12.48 1.55
N THR A 215 12.27 -12.04 2.80
CA THR A 215 11.29 -12.55 3.78
C THR A 215 10.05 -11.67 3.97
N VAL A 216 10.05 -10.43 3.50
CA VAL A 216 8.89 -9.53 3.58
C VAL A 216 7.59 -10.12 2.98
N PRO A 217 7.62 -10.86 1.84
CA PRO A 217 6.42 -11.51 1.31
C PRO A 217 5.84 -12.57 2.26
N LEU A 218 6.67 -13.23 3.08
CA LEU A 218 6.20 -14.22 4.06
C LEU A 218 5.46 -13.57 5.23
N TRP A 219 5.79 -12.33 5.57
CA TRP A 219 5.02 -11.50 6.50
C TRP A 219 3.70 -11.06 5.85
N TRP A 220 3.72 -10.59 4.61
CA TRP A 220 2.49 -10.19 3.89
C TRP A 220 1.52 -11.36 3.66
N ASN A 221 2.03 -12.59 3.54
CA ASN A 221 1.19 -13.78 3.41
C ASN A 221 0.24 -14.00 4.60
N ILE A 222 0.53 -13.43 5.77
CA ILE A 222 -0.40 -13.42 6.91
C ILE A 222 -1.68 -12.66 6.52
N ASN A 223 -1.54 -11.46 5.93
CA ASN A 223 -2.68 -10.69 5.42
C ASN A 223 -3.45 -11.45 4.34
N ARG A 224 -2.78 -12.19 3.47
CA ARG A 224 -3.47 -12.97 2.44
C ARG A 224 -4.38 -14.07 2.98
N ARG A 225 -4.37 -14.38 4.27
CA ARG A 225 -5.35 -15.29 4.89
C ARG A 225 -6.71 -14.65 5.12
N TYR A 226 -6.77 -13.32 5.15
CA TYR A 226 -8.00 -12.55 5.27
C TYR A 226 -8.74 -12.51 3.93
N TYR A 227 -10.08 -12.54 3.99
CA TYR A 227 -10.95 -12.69 2.82
C TYR A 227 -12.26 -11.89 2.94
N ASP A 228 -12.89 -11.57 1.82
CA ASP A 228 -14.21 -10.91 1.76
C ASP A 228 -15.39 -11.90 1.84
N ALA A 229 -16.63 -11.41 1.81
CA ALA A 229 -17.81 -12.29 1.84
C ALA A 229 -17.91 -13.23 0.62
N GLY A 230 -17.23 -12.90 -0.49
CA GLY A 230 -17.12 -13.74 -1.68
C GLY A 230 -16.00 -14.78 -1.60
N GLY A 231 -15.23 -14.80 -0.52
CA GLY A 231 -14.06 -15.67 -0.36
C GLY A 231 -12.83 -15.21 -1.15
N ASN A 232 -12.82 -13.98 -1.68
CA ASN A 232 -11.62 -13.45 -2.31
C ASN A 232 -10.65 -12.99 -1.22
N HIS A 233 -9.40 -13.42 -1.35
CA HIS A 233 -8.34 -13.09 -0.41
C HIS A 233 -7.66 -11.76 -0.75
N ILE A 234 -7.03 -11.13 0.24
CA ILE A 234 -6.17 -9.94 0.03
C ILE A 234 -5.14 -10.22 -1.06
N SER A 235 -4.92 -9.23 -1.93
CA SER A 235 -4.03 -9.37 -3.07
C SER A 235 -2.60 -9.67 -2.64
N PRO A 236 -1.91 -10.59 -3.34
CA PRO A 236 -0.48 -10.76 -3.16
C PRO A 236 0.31 -9.59 -3.77
N ILE A 237 -0.28 -8.83 -4.68
CA ILE A 237 0.45 -7.81 -5.44
C ILE A 237 0.24 -6.45 -4.78
N VAL A 238 1.35 -5.86 -4.33
CA VAL A 238 1.42 -4.47 -3.83
C VAL A 238 2.48 -3.73 -4.62
N THR A 239 2.15 -2.54 -5.11
CA THR A 239 3.01 -1.74 -5.99
C THR A 239 3.07 -0.29 -5.53
N TRP A 240 4.22 0.36 -5.76
CA TRP A 240 4.34 1.80 -5.56
C TRP A 240 3.69 2.54 -6.73
N GLY A 241 2.64 3.30 -6.46
CA GLY A 241 1.86 4.02 -7.45
C GLY A 241 2.41 5.42 -7.76
N GLY A 242 3.03 6.09 -6.80
CA GLY A 242 3.62 7.40 -7.03
C GLY A 242 3.83 8.24 -5.77
N ASP A 243 4.51 9.36 -5.97
CA ASP A 243 4.90 10.31 -4.93
C ASP A 243 4.31 11.69 -5.21
N LEU A 244 3.87 12.36 -4.14
CA LEU A 244 3.61 13.79 -4.12
C LEU A 244 4.31 14.39 -2.91
N GLU A 245 4.71 15.66 -2.98
CA GLU A 245 5.41 16.31 -1.89
C GLU A 245 4.75 17.62 -1.51
N ASP A 246 4.56 17.81 -0.21
CA ASP A 246 4.24 19.10 0.40
C ASP A 246 5.34 19.47 1.40
N ARG A 247 6.41 20.07 0.88
CA ARG A 247 7.55 20.52 1.70
C ARG A 247 7.25 21.80 2.50
N THR A 248 6.11 22.43 2.25
CA THR A 248 5.76 23.74 2.80
C THR A 248 4.86 23.67 4.02
N TYR A 249 4.40 22.46 4.37
CA TYR A 249 3.41 22.24 5.42
C TYR A 249 2.13 23.04 5.12
N SER A 250 1.49 22.85 3.96
CA SER A 250 0.38 23.69 3.49
C SER A 250 -0.84 23.77 4.42
N LYS A 251 -0.98 22.80 5.33
CA LYS A 251 -2.01 22.73 6.38
C LYS A 251 -1.46 22.97 7.80
N GLY A 252 -0.23 23.47 7.90
CA GLY A 252 0.51 23.67 9.15
C GLY A 252 1.13 22.38 9.71
N LYS A 253 1.89 22.51 10.81
CA LYS A 253 2.59 21.38 11.48
C LYS A 253 1.73 20.64 12.50
N VAL A 254 0.49 21.08 12.70
CA VAL A 254 -0.52 20.38 13.52
C VAL A 254 -1.63 19.97 12.57
N LEU A 255 -1.56 18.75 12.06
CA LEU A 255 -2.57 18.22 11.17
C LEU A 255 -3.82 17.81 11.95
N LEU A 256 -4.96 18.01 11.31
CA LEU A 256 -6.24 17.45 11.72
C LEU A 256 -6.60 16.32 10.76
N MET A 257 -7.48 15.41 11.19
CA MET A 257 -8.06 14.39 10.30
C MET A 257 -8.58 15.00 8.98
N THR A 258 -9.33 16.10 9.08
CA THR A 258 -9.87 16.81 7.92
C THR A 258 -8.78 17.39 7.02
N HIS A 259 -7.62 17.77 7.54
CA HIS A 259 -6.50 18.22 6.72
C HIS A 259 -5.91 17.10 5.87
N VAL A 260 -5.82 15.88 6.42
CA VAL A 260 -5.36 14.70 5.68
C VAL A 260 -6.33 14.40 4.53
N GLN A 261 -7.64 14.42 4.80
CA GLN A 261 -8.68 14.26 3.78
C GLN A 261 -8.60 15.33 2.69
N ASP A 262 -8.47 16.60 3.07
CA ASP A 262 -8.36 17.71 2.12
C ASP A 262 -7.16 17.55 1.18
N LEU A 263 -5.99 17.17 1.72
CA LEU A 263 -4.76 17.01 0.95
C LEU A 263 -4.92 15.92 -0.13
N LEU A 264 -5.45 14.77 0.25
CA LEU A 264 -5.63 13.64 -0.67
C LEU A 264 -6.77 13.89 -1.67
N ALA A 265 -7.90 14.43 -1.20
CA ALA A 265 -9.00 14.81 -2.08
C ALA A 265 -8.55 15.85 -3.12
N ALA A 266 -7.74 16.83 -2.73
CA ALA A 266 -7.16 17.79 -3.67
C ALA A 266 -6.22 17.12 -4.67
N ALA A 267 -5.33 16.22 -4.23
CA ALA A 267 -4.40 15.49 -5.10
C ALA A 267 -5.14 14.64 -6.15
N ILE A 268 -6.22 13.95 -5.76
CA ILE A 268 -7.06 13.16 -6.67
C ILE A 268 -7.85 14.06 -7.62
N LYS A 269 -8.53 15.10 -7.11
CA LYS A 269 -9.35 16.01 -7.92
C LYS A 269 -8.54 16.74 -8.98
N THR A 270 -7.30 17.12 -8.64
CA THR A 270 -6.35 17.78 -9.55
C THR A 270 -5.54 16.80 -10.40
N GLN A 271 -5.84 15.48 -10.30
CA GLN A 271 -5.20 14.41 -11.06
C GLN A 271 -3.67 14.31 -10.85
N GLN A 272 -3.17 14.82 -9.73
CA GLN A 272 -1.77 14.61 -9.32
C GLN A 272 -1.57 13.18 -8.83
N PHE A 273 -2.60 12.60 -8.20
CA PHE A 273 -2.74 11.16 -8.05
C PHE A 273 -3.89 10.65 -8.92
N PRO A 274 -3.73 9.49 -9.59
CA PRO A 274 -4.85 8.83 -10.23
C PRO A 274 -5.85 8.37 -9.18
N TYR A 275 -7.14 8.41 -9.51
CA TYR A 275 -8.15 7.72 -8.71
C TYR A 275 -8.11 6.22 -9.02
N ASP A 276 -7.83 5.45 -7.98
CA ASP A 276 -7.87 3.99 -7.96
C ASP A 276 -8.55 3.51 -6.66
N PRO A 277 -9.72 2.85 -6.75
CA PRO A 277 -10.42 2.28 -5.59
C PRO A 277 -9.75 1.02 -5.01
N ALA A 278 -8.71 0.48 -5.65
CA ALA A 278 -7.86 -0.58 -5.08
C ALA A 278 -6.55 -0.04 -4.47
N ALA A 279 -6.38 1.28 -4.38
CA ALA A 279 -5.19 1.87 -3.80
C ALA A 279 -5.39 2.32 -2.35
N VAL A 280 -4.26 2.42 -1.63
CA VAL A 280 -4.17 3.11 -0.35
C VAL A 280 -3.34 4.39 -0.54
N TYR A 281 -3.92 5.52 -0.19
CA TYR A 281 -3.26 6.83 -0.26
C TYR A 281 -2.72 7.21 1.12
N PHE A 282 -1.40 7.29 1.26
CA PHE A 282 -0.75 7.67 2.51
C PHE A 282 -0.41 9.16 2.53
N VAL A 283 -0.69 9.81 3.66
CA VAL A 283 0.00 11.05 4.04
C VAL A 283 1.07 10.69 5.07
N ILE A 284 2.33 10.82 4.67
CA ILE A 284 3.49 10.45 5.50
C ILE A 284 4.12 11.73 6.01
N SER A 285 4.03 11.97 7.31
CA SER A 285 4.45 13.23 7.93
C SER A 285 5.84 13.17 8.53
N ASP A 286 6.64 14.23 8.32
CA ASP A 286 8.00 14.32 8.85
C ASP A 286 8.02 14.48 10.39
N GLU A 287 9.23 14.50 10.94
CA GLU A 287 9.47 14.54 12.39
C GLU A 287 9.05 15.85 13.08
N LEU A 288 8.61 16.87 12.33
CA LEU A 288 8.14 18.16 12.87
C LEU A 288 6.61 18.27 12.91
N VAL A 289 5.89 17.28 12.42
CA VAL A 289 4.44 17.32 12.26
C VAL A 289 3.78 16.43 13.31
N THR A 290 2.86 17.03 14.06
CA THR A 290 1.97 16.31 14.97
C THR A 290 0.56 16.26 14.40
N GLN A 291 -0.27 15.36 14.94
CA GLN A 291 -1.66 15.25 14.55
C GLN A 291 -2.59 15.24 15.76
N LYS A 292 -3.77 15.84 15.59
CA LYS A 292 -4.88 15.82 16.55
C LYS A 292 -6.17 15.36 15.87
N TRP A 293 -6.94 14.55 16.57
CA TRP A 293 -8.30 14.20 16.18
C TRP A 293 -9.28 15.27 16.68
N THR A 294 -10.07 15.90 15.81
CA THR A 294 -10.83 17.13 16.14
C THR A 294 -12.35 17.00 16.23
N ASN A 295 -12.91 15.81 16.40
CA ASN A 295 -14.35 15.64 16.66
C ASN A 295 -14.70 15.08 18.06
N LYS A 296 -13.72 14.86 18.95
CA LYS A 296 -13.94 14.37 20.32
C LYS A 296 -13.48 15.39 21.38
N SER A 297 -14.19 15.44 22.50
CA SER A 297 -13.93 16.33 23.65
C SER A 297 -12.57 16.06 24.34
N THR A 298 -12.03 14.86 24.17
CA THR A 298 -10.62 14.52 24.41
C THR A 298 -9.95 14.30 23.06
N ALA A 299 -9.30 15.32 22.52
CA ALA A 299 -8.61 15.18 21.23
C ALA A 299 -7.57 14.06 21.36
N GLU A 300 -7.80 12.93 20.68
CA GLU A 300 -6.78 11.89 20.47
C GLU A 300 -5.61 12.54 19.73
N LYS A 301 -4.38 12.12 20.06
CA LYS A 301 -3.16 12.77 19.58
C LYS A 301 -2.14 11.73 19.20
N PHE A 302 -1.40 12.06 18.14
CA PHE A 302 -0.15 11.40 17.79
C PHE A 302 0.73 11.26 19.03
N CYS A 303 1.39 10.11 19.17
CA CYS A 303 2.28 9.75 20.28
C CYS A 303 1.62 9.38 21.61
N THR A 304 0.32 9.59 21.77
CA THR A 304 -0.40 9.25 23.01
C THR A 304 -1.46 8.19 22.77
N HIS A 305 -2.13 8.28 21.62
CA HIS A 305 -3.23 7.37 21.28
C HIS A 305 -2.86 6.50 20.06
N PHE A 306 -2.11 7.06 19.12
CA PHE A 306 -1.77 6.40 17.87
C PHE A 306 -0.42 6.87 17.32
N CYS A 307 0.19 6.04 16.47
CA CYS A 307 1.37 6.36 15.67
C CYS A 307 1.05 6.50 14.18
N GLY A 308 -0.07 5.93 13.77
CA GLY A 308 -0.71 6.03 12.47
C GLY A 308 -2.19 5.66 12.61
N TRP A 309 -2.91 5.72 11.50
CA TRP A 309 -4.26 5.17 11.36
C TRP A 309 -4.58 5.04 9.86
N HIS A 310 -5.50 4.16 9.48
CA HIS A 310 -6.21 4.23 8.20
C HIS A 310 -7.69 4.57 8.38
N GLU A 311 -8.29 5.03 7.29
CA GLU A 311 -9.68 5.44 7.22
C GLU A 311 -10.13 5.36 5.75
N HIS A 312 -11.40 5.62 5.48
CA HIS A 312 -11.90 5.78 4.12
C HIS A 312 -12.65 7.10 3.97
N SER A 313 -12.65 7.63 2.75
CA SER A 313 -13.35 8.87 2.44
C SER A 313 -13.92 8.81 1.03
N TRP A 314 -14.53 9.91 0.60
CA TRP A 314 -15.19 10.04 -0.69
C TRP A 314 -14.65 11.26 -1.43
N ALA A 315 -14.20 11.07 -2.67
CA ALA A 315 -13.72 12.14 -3.53
C ALA A 315 -14.80 12.50 -4.58
N ASP A 316 -15.75 13.36 -4.21
CA ASP A 316 -16.82 13.92 -5.06
C ASP A 316 -17.33 12.97 -6.18
N SER A 317 -17.05 13.27 -7.44
CA SER A 317 -17.52 12.50 -8.61
C SER A 317 -16.70 11.24 -8.91
N TYR A 318 -15.61 10.99 -8.19
CA TYR A 318 -14.73 9.85 -8.42
C TYR A 318 -15.19 8.60 -7.67
N GLY A 319 -15.47 8.72 -6.37
CA GLY A 319 -15.91 7.60 -5.55
C GLY A 319 -15.19 7.51 -4.21
N SER A 320 -15.38 6.38 -3.51
CA SER A 320 -14.69 6.10 -2.25
C SER A 320 -13.22 5.75 -2.50
N TYR A 321 -12.37 6.08 -1.52
CA TYR A 321 -10.96 5.70 -1.50
C TYR A 321 -10.50 5.42 -0.07
N VAL A 322 -9.50 4.56 0.06
CA VAL A 322 -8.89 4.17 1.34
C VAL A 322 -7.62 5.01 1.54
N TYR A 323 -7.42 5.53 2.74
CA TYR A 323 -6.27 6.37 3.02
C TYR A 323 -5.74 6.16 4.41
N SER A 324 -4.49 6.58 4.63
CA SER A 324 -3.84 6.46 5.92
C SER A 324 -2.99 7.70 6.21
N TRP A 325 -2.81 7.97 7.49
CA TRP A 325 -1.80 8.90 7.96
C TRP A 325 -0.82 8.18 8.88
N ILE A 326 0.47 8.47 8.72
CA ILE A 326 1.52 8.01 9.63
C ILE A 326 2.48 9.16 9.96
N GLY A 327 2.97 9.20 11.19
CA GLY A 327 3.85 10.27 11.69
C GLY A 327 5.24 9.79 12.09
N ASN A 328 6.28 10.48 11.64
CA ASN A 328 7.63 10.23 12.13
C ASN A 328 7.79 10.77 13.56
N ALA A 329 8.02 9.86 14.50
CA ALA A 329 8.04 10.18 15.93
C ALA A 329 9.37 10.72 16.46
N LYS A 330 10.42 10.75 15.63
CA LYS A 330 11.82 10.95 16.04
C LYS A 330 12.06 12.16 16.94
N LEU A 331 11.46 13.32 16.63
CA LEU A 331 11.64 14.53 17.45
C LEU A 331 10.51 14.76 18.45
N ILE A 332 9.30 14.28 18.17
CA ILE A 332 8.11 14.60 18.99
C ILE A 332 7.98 13.64 20.18
N CYS A 333 8.22 12.34 19.95
CA CYS A 333 7.91 11.30 20.92
C CYS A 333 8.66 9.99 20.65
N PRO A 334 10.00 10.00 20.66
CA PRO A 334 10.79 8.79 20.43
C PRO A 334 10.43 7.66 21.40
N ASP A 335 9.93 7.96 22.61
CA ASP A 335 9.57 6.95 23.61
C ASP A 335 8.25 6.21 23.35
N SER A 336 7.36 6.75 22.51
CA SER A 336 6.03 6.18 22.27
C SER A 336 5.95 5.36 20.99
N CYS A 337 6.48 5.90 19.89
CA CYS A 337 6.26 5.36 18.55
C CYS A 337 7.54 4.81 17.89
N ILE A 338 8.66 4.78 18.61
CA ILE A 338 9.89 4.09 18.18
C ILE A 338 10.09 2.88 19.08
N PRO A 339 10.20 1.66 18.52
CA PRO A 339 10.33 0.46 19.33
C PRO A 339 11.60 0.49 20.16
N ASN A 340 11.53 -0.03 21.38
CA ASN A 340 12.66 -0.02 22.31
C ASN A 340 13.93 -0.65 21.71
N ALA A 341 13.79 -1.66 20.86
CA ALA A 341 14.91 -2.31 20.17
C ALA A 341 15.75 -1.34 19.33
N ILE A 342 15.12 -0.34 18.71
CA ILE A 342 15.75 0.74 17.94
C ILE A 342 16.14 1.88 18.89
N ARG A 343 15.22 2.36 19.72
CA ARG A 343 15.42 3.52 20.59
C ARG A 343 16.59 3.35 21.57
N SER A 344 16.76 2.16 22.14
CA SER A 344 17.84 1.87 23.09
C SER A 344 19.22 1.74 22.43
N ALA A 345 19.27 1.54 21.12
CA ALA A 345 20.51 1.47 20.34
C ALA A 345 20.30 2.05 18.93
N PRO A 346 20.21 3.39 18.79
CA PRO A 346 19.90 4.05 17.52
C PRO A 346 20.82 3.68 16.36
N SER A 347 22.11 3.45 16.65
CA SER A 347 23.11 3.02 15.64
C SER A 347 22.91 1.60 15.13
N GLN A 348 22.08 0.80 15.81
CA GLN A 348 21.70 -0.56 15.42
C GLN A 348 20.41 -0.59 14.61
N SER A 349 19.85 0.57 14.24
CA SER A 349 18.64 0.63 13.41
C SER A 349 18.96 0.29 11.95
N PRO A 350 18.02 -0.31 11.19
CA PRO A 350 18.25 -0.77 9.82
C PRO A 350 18.94 0.21 8.86
N THR A 351 18.57 1.49 8.91
CA THR A 351 19.14 2.53 8.03
C THR A 351 20.02 3.53 8.78
N GLY A 352 20.17 3.37 10.09
CA GLY A 352 20.77 4.39 10.96
C GLY A 352 19.87 5.62 11.20
N ASP A 353 18.64 5.62 10.69
CA ASP A 353 17.60 6.62 11.00
C ASP A 353 16.45 5.99 11.81
N PRO A 354 16.52 6.05 13.15
CA PRO A 354 15.50 5.49 14.03
C PRO A 354 14.06 5.92 13.72
N GLY A 355 13.88 7.14 13.23
CA GLY A 355 12.57 7.70 12.92
C GLY A 355 11.91 6.99 11.76
N ILE A 356 12.64 6.86 10.65
CA ILE A 356 12.13 6.18 9.45
C ILE A 356 12.07 4.67 9.63
N ASP A 357 13.04 4.08 10.32
CA ASP A 357 13.02 2.63 10.59
C ASP A 357 11.81 2.23 11.45
N ALA A 358 11.43 3.06 12.42
CA ALA A 358 10.18 2.89 13.17
C ALA A 358 8.94 3.19 12.31
N LEU A 359 9.00 4.22 11.45
CA LEU A 359 7.89 4.62 10.59
C LEU A 359 7.52 3.52 9.58
N VAL A 360 8.47 2.71 9.11
CA VAL A 360 8.19 1.53 8.27
C VAL A 360 7.31 0.53 9.01
N SER A 361 7.52 0.32 10.31
CA SER A 361 6.68 -0.59 11.11
C SER A 361 5.25 -0.09 11.22
N VAL A 362 5.06 1.23 11.39
CA VAL A 362 3.72 1.86 11.42
C VAL A 362 3.10 1.80 10.03
N PHE A 363 3.84 2.12 8.97
CA PHE A 363 3.37 1.97 7.58
C PHE A 363 2.88 0.55 7.28
N ALA A 364 3.65 -0.46 7.69
CA ALA A 364 3.29 -1.86 7.52
C ALA A 364 2.00 -2.22 8.27
N HIS A 365 1.86 -1.74 9.51
CA HIS A 365 0.66 -1.88 10.33
C HIS A 365 -0.57 -1.33 9.62
N GLU A 366 -0.55 -0.04 9.27
CA GLU A 366 -1.71 0.61 8.65
C GLU A 366 -2.05 0.03 7.27
N LEU A 367 -1.05 -0.40 6.50
CA LEU A 367 -1.28 -1.06 5.21
C LEU A 367 -1.92 -2.45 5.38
N ALA A 368 -1.52 -3.20 6.41
CA ALA A 368 -2.10 -4.50 6.72
C ALA A 368 -3.58 -4.38 7.07
N GLU A 369 -3.94 -3.41 7.91
CA GLU A 369 -5.31 -3.17 8.35
C GLU A 369 -6.17 -2.58 7.23
N ALA A 370 -5.66 -1.58 6.50
CA ALA A 370 -6.32 -1.04 5.31
C ALA A 370 -6.63 -2.14 4.26
N ALA A 371 -5.75 -3.14 4.12
CA ALA A 371 -5.98 -4.24 3.20
C ALA A 371 -7.06 -5.22 3.67
N SER A 372 -7.10 -5.53 4.98
CA SER A 372 -8.11 -6.43 5.55
C SER A 372 -9.44 -5.75 5.86
N ASN A 373 -9.45 -4.43 6.02
CA ASN A 373 -10.62 -3.70 6.47
C ASN A 373 -10.69 -2.28 5.87
N PRO A 374 -10.66 -2.15 4.53
CA PRO A 374 -10.56 -0.88 3.81
C PRO A 374 -11.64 0.15 4.17
N TYR A 375 -12.82 -0.31 4.62
CA TYR A 375 -13.97 0.55 4.94
C TYR A 375 -14.44 0.41 6.39
N LEU A 376 -13.59 -0.10 7.29
CA LEU A 376 -13.86 -0.23 8.72
C LEU A 376 -15.11 -1.06 9.09
N SER A 377 -15.44 -2.06 8.28
CA SER A 377 -16.65 -2.87 8.40
C SER A 377 -16.43 -4.37 8.26
N THR A 378 -15.19 -4.82 8.04
CA THR A 378 -14.87 -6.20 7.64
C THR A 378 -14.19 -6.98 8.75
N TRP A 379 -12.88 -6.79 8.97
CA TRP A 379 -12.10 -7.60 9.93
C TRP A 379 -11.62 -6.78 11.12
N TYR A 380 -12.23 -7.02 12.28
CA TYR A 380 -11.84 -6.51 13.59
C TYR A 380 -12.30 -7.53 14.65
N ASP A 381 -12.24 -7.24 15.95
CA ASP A 381 -12.82 -8.08 17.00
C ASP A 381 -13.93 -7.36 17.79
N ASN A 382 -14.47 -8.00 18.83
CA ASN A 382 -15.52 -7.40 19.64
C ASN A 382 -15.10 -6.10 20.35
N GLU A 383 -13.80 -5.88 20.51
CA GLU A 383 -13.20 -4.70 21.15
C GLU A 383 -12.81 -3.62 20.13
N GLY A 384 -12.94 -3.92 18.83
CA GLY A 384 -12.58 -3.02 17.73
C GLY A 384 -11.15 -3.21 17.22
N TYR A 385 -10.38 -4.16 17.75
CA TYR A 385 -8.99 -4.36 17.32
C TYR A 385 -8.93 -5.11 15.99
N GLU A 386 -8.17 -4.54 15.06
CA GLU A 386 -7.88 -5.15 13.77
C GLU A 386 -6.72 -6.15 13.88
N ASN A 387 -6.27 -6.68 12.74
CA ASN A 387 -5.23 -7.70 12.70
C ASN A 387 -3.87 -7.20 13.18
N ALA A 388 -3.42 -6.01 12.74
CA ALA A 388 -2.13 -5.49 13.16
C ALA A 388 -2.16 -4.96 14.61
N ASP A 389 -3.26 -4.34 15.04
CA ASP A 389 -3.52 -3.89 16.42
C ASP A 389 -3.21 -4.96 17.48
N LYS A 390 -3.65 -6.19 17.23
CA LYS A 390 -3.47 -7.31 18.18
C LYS A 390 -2.02 -7.71 18.38
N CYS A 391 -1.20 -7.32 17.43
CA CYS A 391 0.22 -7.59 17.39
C CYS A 391 1.05 -6.32 17.50
N ALA A 392 0.40 -5.20 17.84
CA ALA A 392 1.07 -3.94 18.08
C ALA A 392 2.19 -4.12 19.11
N TRP A 393 3.33 -3.53 18.79
CA TRP A 393 4.57 -3.53 19.58
C TRP A 393 5.22 -4.90 19.83
N LYS A 394 4.84 -5.95 19.10
CA LYS A 394 5.50 -7.27 19.12
C LYS A 394 6.42 -7.41 17.91
N PHE A 395 7.72 -7.53 18.13
CA PHE A 395 8.73 -7.53 17.04
C PHE A 395 9.49 -8.86 16.89
N ASP A 396 9.24 -9.82 17.77
CA ASP A 396 10.06 -11.03 17.83
C ASP A 396 9.84 -11.97 16.61
N PRO A 397 10.84 -12.79 16.25
CA PRO A 397 12.22 -12.71 16.71
C PRO A 397 12.94 -11.50 16.12
N ILE A 398 13.67 -10.75 16.95
CA ILE A 398 14.59 -9.72 16.47
C ILE A 398 15.94 -10.39 16.19
N LEU A 399 16.36 -10.33 14.93
CA LEU A 399 17.66 -10.78 14.46
C LEU A 399 18.67 -9.64 14.56
N GLN A 400 19.95 -10.00 14.60
CA GLN A 400 21.07 -9.08 14.57
C GLN A 400 22.10 -9.62 13.58
N ASP A 401 22.55 -8.77 12.67
CA ASP A 401 23.58 -9.15 11.70
C ASP A 401 25.01 -8.96 12.25
N ALA A 402 26.01 -9.25 11.41
CA ALA A 402 27.42 -9.08 11.77
C ALA A 402 27.86 -7.61 12.01
N SER A 403 27.03 -6.64 11.62
CA SER A 403 27.23 -5.21 11.82
C SER A 403 26.37 -4.65 12.97
N ASP A 404 25.84 -5.53 13.82
CA ASP A 404 24.94 -5.22 14.93
C ASP A 404 23.60 -4.57 14.54
N ILE A 405 23.19 -4.67 13.27
CA ILE A 405 21.92 -4.11 12.79
C ILE A 405 20.75 -5.02 13.16
N LYS A 406 19.83 -4.48 13.95
CA LYS A 406 18.60 -5.15 14.39
C LYS A 406 17.53 -5.08 13.32
N HIS A 407 17.00 -6.24 12.96
CA HIS A 407 15.95 -6.39 11.97
C HIS A 407 15.21 -7.70 12.21
N ASN A 408 14.04 -7.86 11.60
CA ASN A 408 13.32 -9.12 11.62
C ASN A 408 12.81 -9.54 10.24
N LEU A 409 12.86 -8.63 9.26
CA LEU A 409 12.60 -8.92 7.85
C LEU A 409 13.73 -8.43 6.96
N VAL A 410 13.88 -9.10 5.82
CA VAL A 410 14.79 -8.76 4.73
C VAL A 410 13.96 -8.58 3.46
N GLY A 411 14.10 -7.44 2.82
CA GLY A 411 13.48 -7.11 1.55
C GLY A 411 14.42 -7.27 0.36
N VAL A 412 13.94 -6.81 -0.79
CA VAL A 412 14.72 -6.78 -2.03
C VAL A 412 16.02 -5.99 -1.84
N ASN A 413 17.07 -6.40 -2.55
CA ASN A 413 18.42 -5.82 -2.45
C ASN A 413 19.03 -5.89 -1.03
N GLY A 414 18.53 -6.79 -0.17
CA GLY A 414 19.02 -6.96 1.20
C GLY A 414 18.60 -5.84 2.16
N ALA A 415 17.60 -5.03 1.80
CA ALA A 415 17.07 -4.00 2.68
C ALA A 415 16.55 -4.64 3.97
N LYS A 416 16.91 -4.07 5.13
CA LYS A 416 16.51 -4.61 6.43
C LYS A 416 15.36 -3.81 7.01
N PHE A 417 14.44 -4.50 7.68
CA PHE A 417 13.29 -3.87 8.33
C PHE A 417 13.05 -4.49 9.70
N LEU A 418 12.56 -3.67 10.62
CA LEU A 418 12.05 -4.12 11.90
C LEU A 418 10.57 -3.75 11.97
N VAL A 419 9.68 -4.72 11.77
CA VAL A 419 8.23 -4.50 11.74
C VAL A 419 7.51 -5.30 12.82
N GLN A 420 6.31 -4.85 13.19
CA GLN A 420 5.43 -5.59 14.07
C GLN A 420 5.02 -6.93 13.45
N GLN A 421 4.82 -7.94 14.30
CA GLN A 421 4.11 -9.15 13.93
C GLN A 421 2.69 -8.80 13.46
N ASN A 422 2.05 -9.71 12.74
CA ASN A 422 0.65 -9.57 12.35
C ASN A 422 -0.18 -10.75 12.89
N TRP A 423 -1.47 -10.54 13.10
CA TRP A 423 -2.36 -11.59 13.60
C TRP A 423 -2.63 -12.62 12.52
N ASP A 424 -2.35 -13.87 12.83
CA ASP A 424 -2.59 -14.97 11.93
C ASP A 424 -3.93 -15.66 12.24
N LEU A 425 -4.86 -15.64 11.28
CA LEU A 425 -6.21 -16.20 11.42
C LEU A 425 -6.21 -17.71 11.73
N GLU A 426 -5.31 -18.48 11.10
CA GLU A 426 -5.34 -19.94 11.26
C GLU A 426 -4.81 -20.38 12.62
N THR A 427 -3.77 -19.73 13.13
CA THR A 427 -3.18 -20.08 14.42
C THR A 427 -3.78 -19.33 15.60
N GLY A 428 -4.51 -18.24 15.36
CA GLY A 428 -5.04 -17.37 16.41
C GLY A 428 -3.93 -16.77 17.28
N SER A 429 -2.82 -16.37 16.66
CA SER A 429 -1.66 -15.82 17.36
C SER A 429 -0.88 -14.85 16.50
N CYS A 430 -0.10 -13.97 17.14
CA CYS A 430 0.82 -13.10 16.41
C CYS A 430 1.97 -13.89 15.80
N LYS A 431 2.24 -13.64 14.52
CA LYS A 431 3.33 -14.25 13.76
C LYS A 431 4.11 -13.16 13.03
N LEU A 432 5.42 -13.35 12.90
CA LEU A 432 6.24 -12.51 12.04
C LEU A 432 6.13 -12.96 10.58
N THR A 433 6.29 -14.25 10.31
CA THR A 433 6.17 -14.81 8.97
C THR A 433 5.39 -16.10 9.02
N LEU A 434 4.66 -16.41 7.94
CA LEU A 434 4.23 -17.78 7.71
C LEU A 434 5.44 -18.63 7.30
N PRO A 435 5.47 -19.92 7.66
CA PRO A 435 6.48 -20.82 7.13
C PRO A 435 6.42 -20.78 5.60
N PRO A 436 7.56 -20.85 4.90
CA PRO A 436 7.57 -20.94 3.45
C PRO A 436 6.71 -22.14 3.03
N PRO A 437 5.99 -22.04 1.90
CA PRO A 437 5.22 -23.17 1.40
C PRO A 437 6.16 -24.38 1.26
N PRO A 438 5.70 -25.61 1.58
CA PRO A 438 6.52 -26.79 1.37
C PRO A 438 7.02 -26.81 -0.08
N PRO A 439 8.27 -27.23 -0.32
CA PRO A 439 8.80 -27.31 -1.68
C PRO A 439 7.82 -28.12 -2.53
N SER A 440 7.44 -27.58 -3.69
CA SER A 440 6.57 -28.31 -4.60
C SER A 440 7.18 -29.70 -4.84
N PRO A 441 6.38 -30.79 -4.80
CA PRO A 441 6.90 -32.10 -5.15
C PRO A 441 7.58 -31.97 -6.52
N LEU A 442 8.83 -32.46 -6.60
CA LEU A 442 9.61 -32.45 -7.84
C LEU A 442 8.69 -32.86 -8.99
N ALA A 443 8.62 -32.02 -10.03
CA ALA A 443 7.84 -32.34 -11.21
C ALA A 443 8.20 -33.77 -11.64
N PRO A 444 7.21 -34.64 -11.90
CA PRO A 444 7.50 -35.97 -12.39
C PRO A 444 8.40 -35.83 -13.63
N PRO A 445 9.39 -36.73 -13.81
CA PRO A 445 10.29 -36.66 -14.94
C PRO A 445 9.46 -36.54 -16.23
N PRO A 446 9.92 -35.73 -17.21
CA PRO A 446 9.18 -35.58 -18.46
C PRO A 446 8.89 -36.96 -19.04
N PRO A 447 7.70 -37.17 -19.63
CA PRO A 447 7.40 -38.43 -20.29
C PRO A 447 8.50 -38.74 -21.31
N PRO A 448 8.88 -40.00 -21.49
CA PRO A 448 9.90 -40.37 -22.48
C PRO A 448 9.52 -39.78 -23.85
N PRO A 449 10.51 -39.33 -24.64
CA PRO A 449 10.25 -38.74 -25.94
C PRO A 449 9.40 -39.69 -26.78
N SER A 450 8.40 -39.13 -27.45
CA SER A 450 7.53 -39.88 -28.37
C SER A 450 8.39 -40.64 -29.39
N PRO A 451 8.03 -41.89 -29.74
CA PRO A 451 8.77 -42.62 -30.76
C PRO A 451 8.82 -41.80 -32.06
N PRO A 452 9.94 -41.86 -32.80
CA PRO A 452 10.06 -41.13 -34.06
C PRO A 452 8.93 -41.53 -35.02
N PRO A 453 8.43 -40.58 -35.82
CA PRO A 453 7.39 -40.87 -36.79
C PRO A 453 7.87 -41.97 -37.77
N PRO A 454 6.96 -42.83 -38.24
CA PRO A 454 7.30 -43.84 -39.25
C PRO A 454 7.87 -43.16 -40.50
N PRO A 455 8.80 -43.80 -41.22
CA PRO A 455 9.38 -43.25 -42.43
C PRO A 455 8.28 -42.94 -43.45
N SER A 456 8.45 -41.81 -44.15
CA SER A 456 7.51 -41.37 -45.18
C SER A 456 7.33 -42.45 -46.26
N PRO A 457 6.11 -42.66 -46.77
CA PRO A 457 5.90 -43.61 -47.86
C PRO A 457 6.70 -43.19 -49.11
N PRO A 458 7.17 -44.16 -49.91
CA PRO A 458 7.94 -43.87 -51.12
C PRO A 458 7.12 -43.02 -52.10
N SER A 459 7.80 -42.10 -52.79
CA SER A 459 7.19 -41.22 -53.78
C SER A 459 6.49 -42.04 -54.88
N PRO A 460 5.32 -41.58 -55.38
CA PRO A 460 4.63 -42.26 -56.46
C PRO A 460 5.47 -42.26 -57.75
N PRO A 461 5.35 -43.29 -58.60
CA PRO A 461 6.07 -43.35 -59.87
C PRO A 461 5.67 -42.20 -60.81
N PRO A 462 6.59 -41.76 -61.70
CA PRO A 462 6.32 -40.67 -62.62
C PRO A 462 5.18 -41.00 -63.59
N SER A 463 4.36 -39.99 -63.87
CA SER A 463 3.23 -40.08 -64.78
C SER A 463 3.66 -40.49 -66.20
N PRO A 464 2.84 -41.28 -66.93
CA PRO A 464 3.14 -41.65 -68.32
C PRO A 464 3.13 -40.43 -69.25
N PRO A 465 3.91 -40.46 -70.35
CA PRO A 465 3.98 -39.35 -71.30
C PRO A 465 2.65 -39.15 -72.03
N PRO A 466 2.35 -37.89 -72.45
CA PRO A 466 1.10 -37.57 -73.13
C PRO A 466 1.01 -38.22 -74.53
N PRO A 467 -0.21 -38.56 -75.00
CA PRO A 467 -0.41 -39.14 -76.32
C PRO A 467 -0.10 -38.14 -77.46
N PRO A 468 0.28 -38.63 -78.66
CA PRO A 468 0.63 -37.79 -79.79
C PRO A 468 -0.56 -36.96 -80.30
N SER A 469 -0.25 -35.76 -80.79
CA SER A 469 -1.24 -34.79 -81.28
C SER A 469 -1.97 -35.28 -82.54
N PRO A 470 -3.28 -34.98 -82.68
CA PRO A 470 -4.07 -35.40 -83.83
C PRO A 470 -3.69 -34.67 -85.13
N PRO A 471 -3.89 -35.30 -86.30
CA PRO A 471 -3.56 -34.70 -87.60
C PRO A 471 -4.50 -33.54 -87.98
N PRO A 472 -4.03 -32.58 -88.81
CA PRO A 472 -4.81 -31.41 -89.20
C PRO A 472 -6.02 -31.75 -90.10
N PRO A 473 -7.05 -30.88 -90.10
CA PRO A 473 -8.39 -31.20 -90.62
C PRO A 473 -8.50 -31.13 -92.16
N PRO A 474 -9.49 -31.83 -92.76
CA PRO A 474 -9.80 -31.70 -94.18
C PRO A 474 -10.49 -30.33 -94.50
N PRO A 475 -10.29 -29.78 -95.71
CA PRO A 475 -10.90 -28.52 -96.12
C PRO A 475 -12.41 -28.67 -96.38
N SER A 476 -13.19 -27.69 -95.91
CA SER A 476 -14.64 -27.62 -96.14
C SER A 476 -15.00 -26.96 -97.49
N PRO A 477 -16.10 -27.40 -98.15
CA PRO A 477 -16.46 -27.09 -99.54
C PRO A 477 -17.02 -25.66 -99.80
N PRO A 478 -17.09 -25.21 -101.07
CA PRO A 478 -17.57 -23.89 -101.47
C PRO A 478 -19.09 -23.66 -101.27
N PRO A 479 -19.56 -22.39 -101.25
CA PRO A 479 -20.89 -22.01 -100.77
C PRO A 479 -22.01 -22.18 -101.80
N PRO A 480 -23.26 -22.48 -101.38
CA PRO A 480 -24.43 -22.49 -102.26
C PRO A 480 -25.10 -21.09 -102.43
N PRO A 481 -25.80 -20.84 -103.55
CA PRO A 481 -26.36 -19.53 -103.92
C PRO A 481 -27.70 -19.16 -103.22
N PRO A 482 -28.11 -17.87 -103.26
CA PRO A 482 -29.21 -17.35 -102.44
C PRO A 482 -30.62 -17.61 -103.02
N LYS A 483 -31.63 -17.74 -102.15
CA LYS A 483 -33.07 -17.76 -102.50
C LYS A 483 -33.88 -16.67 -101.75
N ARG A 484 -34.90 -16.10 -102.41
CA ARG A 484 -35.66 -14.86 -102.10
C ARG A 484 -36.87 -15.02 -101.12
N VAL A 485 -36.92 -14.15 -100.07
CA VAL A 485 -37.93 -13.11 -99.62
C VAL A 485 -39.46 -13.47 -99.56
N PRO A 486 -40.31 -13.11 -98.53
CA PRO A 486 -40.66 -11.71 -98.14
C PRO A 486 -41.08 -11.29 -96.69
N ARG A 487 -40.92 -9.97 -96.45
CA ARG A 487 -41.47 -8.97 -95.47
C ARG A 487 -42.37 -9.42 -94.30
N SER A 488 -42.12 -8.91 -93.07
CA SER A 488 -42.78 -7.69 -92.52
C SER A 488 -42.37 -7.29 -91.08
N LYS A 489 -42.28 -5.96 -90.87
CA LYS A 489 -42.54 -5.11 -89.67
C LYS A 489 -41.67 -5.17 -88.38
N LYS A 490 -40.92 -4.06 -88.18
CA LYS A 490 -40.44 -3.33 -86.96
C LYS A 490 -41.62 -2.95 -86.00
N PRO A 491 -41.47 -2.34 -84.78
CA PRO A 491 -40.30 -1.83 -83.99
C PRO A 491 -40.47 -2.08 -82.45
N PRO A 492 -39.97 -1.28 -81.45
CA PRO A 492 -38.79 -0.39 -81.26
C PRO A 492 -37.86 -0.91 -80.11
N GLY A 493 -36.67 -0.40 -79.77
CA GLY A 493 -35.96 0.84 -80.07
C GLY A 493 -35.79 1.72 -78.81
N ASN A 494 -34.53 1.92 -78.40
CA ASN A 494 -33.94 3.04 -77.61
C ASN A 494 -33.54 2.73 -76.16
N SER A 495 -32.48 3.29 -75.59
CA SER A 495 -31.15 3.76 -76.06
C SER A 495 -30.40 4.19 -74.80
N ILE A 496 -29.10 3.92 -74.79
CA ILE A 496 -28.10 4.47 -73.88
C ILE A 496 -28.05 6.00 -73.95
N GLY A 497 -27.92 6.64 -72.78
CA GLY A 497 -27.51 8.04 -72.63
C GLY A 497 -28.39 8.83 -71.67
N ASP A 498 -28.15 8.73 -70.35
CA ASP A 498 -28.49 9.77 -69.36
C ASP A 498 -28.08 9.41 -67.92
N PHE A 499 -26.83 8.96 -67.70
CA PHE A 499 -26.34 8.74 -66.32
C PHE A 499 -24.92 9.26 -66.04
N PHE A 500 -24.50 10.31 -66.76
CA PHE A 500 -23.30 11.08 -66.46
C PHE A 500 -23.62 12.58 -66.38
N ARG A 501 -24.07 13.05 -65.21
CA ARG A 501 -23.94 14.46 -64.72
C ARG A 501 -24.64 14.61 -63.36
N ARG A 502 -23.84 14.68 -62.30
CA ARG A 502 -24.12 14.93 -60.85
C ARG A 502 -23.35 13.84 -60.11
N ILE A 503 -22.14 14.06 -59.59
CA ILE A 503 -21.81 14.95 -58.48
C ILE A 503 -20.28 15.16 -58.50
N PHE A 504 -19.82 16.36 -58.84
CA PHE A 504 -18.48 16.85 -58.47
C PHE A 504 -18.55 18.37 -58.29
N LYS A 505 -17.88 18.84 -57.22
CA LYS A 505 -17.38 20.21 -56.93
C LYS A 505 -18.32 21.19 -56.16
N PRO A 506 -17.80 22.29 -55.53
CA PRO A 506 -17.12 22.34 -54.23
C PRO A 506 -17.52 23.60 -53.38
N GLY A 507 -16.91 23.80 -52.19
CA GLY A 507 -16.42 25.11 -51.68
C GLY A 507 -17.37 26.23 -51.23
N GLY A 508 -17.27 26.59 -49.94
CA GLY A 508 -16.93 27.93 -49.42
C GLY A 508 -17.88 29.13 -49.65
N HIS A 509 -18.46 29.63 -48.56
CA HIS A 509 -18.28 30.99 -48.03
C HIS A 509 -18.66 31.05 -46.56
#